data_AF-A0A1S3JXS4-F1
#
_entry.id   AF-A0A1S3JXS4-F1
#
_cell.length_a   1.000
_cell.length_b   1.000
_cell.length_c   1.000
_cell.angle_alpha   90.00
_cell.angle_beta   90.00
_cell.angle_gamma   90.00
#
_symmetry.space_group_name_H-M   'P 1'
#
loop_
_entity.id
_entity.type
_entity.pdbx_description
1 polymer ?
#
loop_
_entity_poly.entity_id
_entity_poly.type
_entity_poly.pdbx_seq_one_letter_code
_entity_poly.pdbx_strand_id
1 'polypeptide(L)'
;MALASLVPGRTSLRPKSRQYLIFGTAKGASLCLDGVRNGHVPASWAATPDRVGVCNLAMVNISEEIQLLTEQVKKVKKPGDLVILSFHWGRNWDWTVPEYQQKFARAAIDFAGVDVIYGHSSHHVKGIEVYHGNLITYGLGDLINDFEGSINRYLARLSETYHYEWNLMYFADFNQENGNVLNLKMVPTSIEKFQVRRTDEDAADWLHKQMDKLCKKLGAGVERVGDELQLLIANPLVKGEL
;
A
#
# COMPACT_ATOMS: atom_id res chain seq x y z
N MET A 1 -31.50 34.47 -23.55
CA MET A 1 -30.67 35.65 -23.19
C MET A 1 -30.15 35.47 -21.78
N ALA A 2 -28.87 35.14 -21.64
CA ALA A 2 -28.02 35.47 -20.48
C ALA A 2 -26.60 35.02 -20.86
N LEU A 3 -25.79 35.97 -21.31
CA LEU A 3 -24.36 35.81 -21.54
C LEU A 3 -23.65 35.65 -20.18
N ALA A 4 -22.65 34.78 -20.12
CA ALA A 4 -21.58 34.88 -19.13
C ALA A 4 -20.25 35.01 -19.89
N SER A 5 -19.58 36.12 -19.61
CA SER A 5 -18.36 36.64 -20.23
C SER A 5 -17.13 35.75 -20.01
N LEU A 6 -16.32 35.62 -21.07
CA LEU A 6 -14.96 35.11 -21.02
C LEU A 6 -14.05 36.06 -20.22
N VAL A 7 -13.39 35.54 -19.18
CA VAL A 7 -12.19 36.14 -18.58
C VAL A 7 -11.00 35.25 -18.97
N PRO A 8 -9.96 35.78 -19.66
CA PRO A 8 -8.77 35.02 -19.97
C PRO A 8 -7.78 35.08 -18.79
N GLY A 9 -7.68 33.99 -18.04
CA GLY A 9 -6.70 33.83 -16.98
C GLY A 9 -6.64 32.38 -16.56
N ARG A 10 -5.55 31.69 -16.95
CA ARG A 10 -5.20 30.28 -16.67
C ARG A 10 -6.16 29.56 -15.70
N THR A 11 -7.24 29.00 -16.23
CA THR A 11 -8.02 27.98 -15.52
C THR A 11 -7.16 26.73 -15.46
N SER A 12 -6.68 26.37 -14.27
CA SER A 12 -6.21 25.01 -14.05
C SER A 12 -7.39 24.09 -14.35
N LEU A 13 -7.23 23.26 -15.39
CA LEU A 13 -8.16 22.20 -15.72
C LEU A 13 -8.11 21.19 -14.58
N ARG A 14 -8.82 21.45 -13.46
CA ARG A 14 -9.08 20.42 -12.45
C ARG A 14 -9.98 19.39 -13.13
N PRO A 15 -9.55 18.13 -13.32
CA PRO A 15 -10.44 17.11 -13.84
C PRO A 15 -11.45 16.84 -12.73
N LYS A 16 -12.72 17.24 -12.95
CA LYS A 16 -13.84 16.93 -12.04
C LYS A 16 -14.13 15.42 -11.89
N SER A 17 -13.33 14.55 -12.51
CA SER A 17 -13.52 13.10 -12.62
C SER A 17 -12.55 12.25 -11.79
N ARG A 18 -11.64 12.84 -11.01
CA ARG A 18 -10.75 12.07 -10.12
C ARG A 18 -11.49 11.65 -8.85
N GLN A 19 -12.34 10.64 -8.98
CA GLN A 19 -12.95 9.97 -7.85
C GLN A 19 -12.21 8.66 -7.62
N TYR A 20 -11.85 8.41 -6.37
CA TYR A 20 -11.40 7.10 -5.97
C TYR A 20 -12.60 6.15 -5.94
N LEU A 21 -12.35 4.87 -6.24
CA LEU A 21 -13.35 3.83 -6.01
C LEU A 21 -13.58 3.68 -4.50
N ILE A 22 -14.80 3.33 -4.11
CA ILE A 22 -15.19 3.21 -2.70
C ILE A 22 -15.90 1.88 -2.55
N PHE A 23 -15.27 0.96 -1.81
CA PHE A 23 -15.91 -0.28 -1.41
C PHE A 23 -16.44 -0.11 0.00
N GLY A 24 -17.68 -0.52 0.25
CA GLY A 24 -18.27 -0.54 1.59
C GLY A 24 -18.61 -1.96 1.99
N THR A 25 -18.26 -2.36 3.21
CA THR A 25 -18.71 -3.64 3.80
C THR A 25 -19.78 -3.36 4.86
N ALA A 26 -20.69 -4.32 5.08
CA ALA A 26 -21.89 -4.12 5.89
C ALA A 26 -21.63 -3.95 7.42
N LYS A 27 -20.39 -4.10 7.88
CA LYS A 27 -19.94 -3.84 9.26
C LYS A 27 -18.47 -3.38 9.23
N GLY A 28 -18.22 -2.09 9.50
CA GLY A 28 -16.86 -1.50 9.50
C GLY A 28 -16.28 -1.36 8.09
N ALA A 29 -16.87 -0.48 7.28
CA ALA A 29 -16.61 -0.43 5.84
C ALA A 29 -15.13 -0.17 5.54
N SER A 30 -14.52 -1.06 4.73
CA SER A 30 -13.16 -0.90 4.21
C SER A 30 -13.16 -0.04 2.94
N LEU A 31 -12.88 1.25 3.09
CA LEU A 31 -12.84 2.17 1.95
C LEU A 31 -11.52 2.00 1.18
N CYS A 32 -11.53 1.33 0.03
CA CYS A 32 -10.37 1.14 -0.86
C CYS A 32 -10.29 2.15 -1.99
N LEU A 33 -9.38 3.12 -1.86
CA LEU A 33 -9.12 4.20 -2.82
C LEU A 33 -7.89 3.82 -3.66
N ASP A 34 -7.92 3.94 -4.99
CA ASP A 34 -6.79 3.58 -5.87
C ASP A 34 -6.03 4.82 -6.37
N GLY A 35 -4.72 4.89 -6.14
CA GLY A 35 -3.84 5.95 -6.62
C GLY A 35 -2.68 5.42 -7.44
N VAL A 36 -2.52 5.89 -8.68
CA VAL A 36 -1.45 5.39 -9.56
C VAL A 36 -0.53 6.49 -10.11
N ARG A 37 0.76 6.38 -9.76
CA ARG A 37 1.85 6.76 -10.67
C ARG A 37 3.05 5.86 -10.43
N ASN A 38 3.19 4.86 -11.29
CA ASN A 38 4.50 4.31 -11.63
C ASN A 38 4.81 4.67 -13.11
N GLY A 39 6.04 4.46 -13.56
CA GLY A 39 6.43 4.71 -14.96
C GLY A 39 5.74 3.78 -15.98
N HIS A 40 4.94 2.83 -15.53
CA HIS A 40 4.31 1.77 -16.32
C HIS A 40 2.81 2.02 -16.56
N VAL A 41 2.19 2.92 -15.80
CA VAL A 41 0.80 3.36 -16.02
C VAL A 41 0.82 4.68 -16.78
N PRO A 42 0.51 4.65 -18.10
CA PRO A 42 0.57 5.84 -18.92
C PRO A 42 -0.52 6.84 -18.54
N ALA A 43 -0.25 8.12 -18.75
CA ALA A 43 -1.24 9.18 -18.53
C ALA A 43 -2.53 8.96 -19.34
N SER A 44 -2.45 8.25 -20.47
CA SER A 44 -3.60 7.86 -21.29
C SER A 44 -4.58 6.94 -20.60
N TRP A 45 -4.22 6.25 -19.51
CA TRP A 45 -5.14 5.42 -18.73
C TRP A 45 -5.95 6.21 -17.70
N ALA A 46 -5.66 7.49 -17.49
CA ALA A 46 -6.38 8.30 -16.50
C ALA A 46 -7.88 8.41 -16.81
N ALA A 47 -8.72 8.32 -15.77
CA ALA A 47 -10.15 8.60 -15.87
C ALA A 47 -10.42 10.08 -16.21
N THR A 48 -11.35 10.31 -17.13
CA THR A 48 -11.86 11.64 -17.51
C THR A 48 -13.37 11.68 -17.26
N PRO A 49 -14.04 12.85 -17.31
CA PRO A 49 -15.49 12.91 -17.09
C PRO A 49 -16.31 12.06 -18.06
N ASP A 50 -15.72 11.74 -19.21
CA ASP A 50 -16.31 11.02 -20.34
C ASP A 50 -15.67 9.63 -20.60
N ARG A 51 -14.67 9.23 -19.81
CA ARG A 51 -13.95 7.96 -20.02
C ARG A 51 -13.54 7.31 -18.71
N VAL A 52 -13.90 6.03 -18.57
CA VAL A 52 -13.42 5.16 -17.47
C VAL A 52 -11.90 5.04 -17.52
N GLY A 53 -11.26 4.92 -16.35
CA GLY A 53 -9.82 4.82 -16.24
C GLY A 53 -9.35 4.76 -14.79
N VAL A 54 -8.05 4.91 -14.59
CA VAL A 54 -7.42 4.92 -13.26
C VAL A 54 -7.32 6.32 -12.68
N CYS A 55 -7.34 6.43 -11.36
CA CYS A 55 -7.09 7.70 -10.68
C CYS A 55 -5.57 7.93 -10.59
N ASN A 56 -5.03 8.68 -11.55
CA ASN A 56 -3.61 9.03 -11.54
C ASN A 56 -3.34 10.20 -10.59
N LEU A 57 -2.63 9.95 -9.50
CA LEU A 57 -2.25 10.98 -8.54
C LEU A 57 -0.94 11.65 -8.96
N ALA A 58 -0.96 12.98 -8.97
CA ALA A 58 0.20 13.80 -9.27
C ALA A 58 1.04 13.98 -7.99
N MET A 59 1.96 13.06 -7.73
CA MET A 59 2.92 13.10 -6.61
C MET A 59 3.89 14.31 -6.63
N VAL A 60 3.72 15.24 -7.55
CA VAL A 60 4.45 16.52 -7.60
C VAL A 60 3.90 17.51 -6.57
N ASN A 61 2.60 17.44 -6.25
CA ASN A 61 1.97 18.28 -5.24
C ASN A 61 1.20 17.42 -4.22
N ILE A 62 1.94 16.87 -3.24
CA ILE A 62 1.38 16.02 -2.19
C ILE A 62 0.23 16.73 -1.46
N SER A 63 0.36 18.02 -1.15
CA SER A 63 -0.66 18.76 -0.38
C SER A 63 -2.02 18.80 -1.09
N GLU A 64 -2.03 19.08 -2.40
CA GLU A 64 -3.28 19.09 -3.18
C GLU A 64 -3.94 17.70 -3.25
N GLU A 65 -3.14 16.65 -3.46
CA GLU A 65 -3.66 15.29 -3.51
C GLU A 65 -4.20 14.84 -2.14
N ILE A 66 -3.53 15.23 -1.06
CA ILE A 66 -4.01 14.99 0.30
C ILE A 66 -5.32 15.73 0.58
N GLN A 67 -5.47 16.98 0.15
CA GLN A 67 -6.73 17.71 0.31
C GLN A 67 -7.89 17.03 -0.45
N LEU A 68 -7.66 16.61 -1.69
CA LEU A 68 -8.64 15.86 -2.48
C LEU A 68 -9.04 14.55 -1.79
N LEU A 69 -8.05 13.83 -1.27
CA LEU A 69 -8.25 12.61 -0.50
C LEU A 69 -9.08 12.87 0.76
N THR A 70 -8.73 13.88 1.55
CA THR A 70 -9.46 14.29 2.75
C THR A 70 -10.93 14.60 2.43
N GLU A 71 -11.20 15.34 1.36
CA GLU A 71 -12.58 15.66 0.95
C GLU A 71 -13.38 14.41 0.57
N GLN A 72 -12.74 13.42 -0.06
CA GLN A 72 -13.40 12.18 -0.45
C GLN A 72 -13.67 11.28 0.74
N VAL A 73 -12.67 11.07 1.61
CA VAL A 73 -12.83 10.29 2.84
C VAL A 73 -13.93 10.87 3.73
N LYS A 74 -13.94 12.20 3.93
CA LYS A 74 -14.97 12.88 4.75
C LYS A 74 -16.40 12.69 4.24
N LYS A 75 -16.60 12.51 2.94
CA LYS A 75 -17.94 12.32 2.35
C LYS A 75 -18.52 10.95 2.66
N VAL A 76 -17.68 9.96 2.95
CA VAL A 76 -18.12 8.56 3.04
C VAL A 76 -17.80 7.86 4.36
N LYS A 77 -16.75 8.28 5.09
CA LYS A 77 -16.33 7.66 6.35
C LYS A 77 -17.40 7.86 7.42
N LYS A 78 -17.82 6.77 8.05
CA LYS A 78 -18.70 6.75 9.23
C LYS A 78 -17.91 6.29 10.46
N PRO A 79 -18.43 6.53 11.67
CA PRO A 79 -17.84 5.96 12.89
C PRO A 79 -17.69 4.44 12.77
N GLY A 80 -16.50 3.92 13.07
CA GLY A 80 -16.18 2.49 12.98
C GLY A 80 -15.70 2.01 11.60
N ASP A 81 -15.67 2.87 10.58
CA ASP A 81 -15.11 2.52 9.27
C ASP A 81 -13.58 2.56 9.28
N LEU A 82 -12.96 1.56 8.63
CA LEU A 82 -11.52 1.49 8.41
C LEU A 82 -11.20 1.95 6.99
N VAL A 83 -10.42 3.02 6.84
CA VAL A 83 -10.05 3.55 5.53
C VAL A 83 -8.73 2.93 5.08
N ILE A 84 -8.78 2.18 3.97
CA ILE A 84 -7.62 1.48 3.40
C ILE A 84 -7.26 2.13 2.07
N LEU A 85 -6.17 2.88 1.99
CA LEU A 85 -5.77 3.51 0.73
C LEU A 85 -4.83 2.57 -0.04
N SER A 86 -5.28 2.08 -1.19
CA SER A 86 -4.53 1.20 -2.08
C SER A 86 -3.69 2.03 -3.05
N PHE A 87 -2.40 1.68 -3.15
CA PHE A 87 -1.44 2.42 -3.95
C PHE A 87 -0.64 1.52 -4.87
N HIS A 88 -0.77 1.80 -6.16
CA HIS A 88 0.09 1.22 -7.17
C HIS A 88 1.32 2.13 -7.38
N TRP A 89 2.45 1.78 -6.77
CA TRP A 89 3.64 2.66 -6.79
C TRP A 89 4.98 1.93 -6.86
N GLY A 90 6.02 2.73 -7.05
CA GLY A 90 7.39 2.23 -7.06
C GLY A 90 7.76 1.52 -8.35
N ARG A 91 9.01 1.08 -8.41
CA ARG A 91 9.52 0.23 -9.48
C ARG A 91 9.40 -1.22 -9.05
N ASN A 92 9.13 -2.08 -10.02
CA ASN A 92 9.22 -3.53 -9.85
C ASN A 92 10.68 -3.87 -9.51
N TRP A 93 10.89 -4.81 -8.59
CA TRP A 93 12.24 -5.33 -8.26
C TRP A 93 13.22 -4.24 -7.79
N ASP A 94 12.76 -3.36 -6.90
CA ASP A 94 13.58 -2.36 -6.19
C ASP A 94 13.25 -2.39 -4.69
N TRP A 95 14.20 -2.83 -3.87
CA TRP A 95 14.08 -2.88 -2.40
C TRP A 95 13.87 -1.52 -1.72
N THR A 96 14.17 -0.41 -2.41
CA THR A 96 14.07 0.91 -1.82
C THR A 96 12.62 1.32 -1.60
N VAL A 97 12.34 1.94 -0.45
CA VAL A 97 11.13 2.72 -0.19
C VAL A 97 11.50 4.20 -0.28
N PRO A 98 11.23 4.88 -1.41
CA PRO A 98 11.60 6.27 -1.59
C PRO A 98 10.93 7.19 -0.57
N GLU A 99 11.62 8.26 -0.20
CA GLU A 99 11.14 9.25 0.77
C GLU A 99 9.77 9.85 0.38
N TYR A 100 9.49 10.02 -0.91
CA TYR A 100 8.18 10.54 -1.36
C TYR A 100 7.02 9.60 -1.04
N GLN A 101 7.24 8.27 -1.05
CA GLN A 101 6.21 7.30 -0.66
C GLN A 101 5.92 7.41 0.82
N GLN A 102 6.97 7.53 1.64
CA GLN A 102 6.84 7.70 3.09
C GLN A 102 6.12 9.01 3.43
N LYS A 103 6.54 10.12 2.82
CA LYS A 103 5.90 11.44 3.00
C LYS A 103 4.43 11.42 2.62
N PHE A 104 4.08 10.78 1.50
CA PHE A 104 2.69 10.69 1.08
C PHE A 104 1.86 9.82 2.04
N ALA A 105 2.34 8.62 2.37
CA ALA A 105 1.66 7.68 3.26
C ALA A 105 1.38 8.30 4.63
N ARG A 106 2.38 8.94 5.23
CA ARG A 106 2.25 9.62 6.52
C ARG A 106 1.27 10.81 6.45
N ALA A 107 1.34 11.62 5.39
CA ALA A 107 0.40 12.73 5.21
C ALA A 107 -1.06 12.26 4.99
N ALA A 108 -1.26 11.11 4.32
CA ALA A 108 -2.58 10.52 4.16
C ALA A 108 -3.18 10.08 5.52
N ILE A 109 -2.35 9.52 6.41
CA ILE A 109 -2.74 9.20 7.78
C ILE A 109 -3.04 10.49 8.57
N ASP A 110 -2.10 11.44 8.61
CA ASP A 110 -2.21 12.64 9.44
C ASP A 110 -3.38 13.55 9.06
N PHE A 111 -3.69 13.67 7.76
CA PHE A 111 -4.60 14.72 7.27
C PHE A 111 -5.84 14.20 6.53
N ALA A 112 -5.80 12.99 5.98
CA ALA A 112 -6.91 12.46 5.18
C ALA A 112 -7.76 11.43 5.90
N GLY A 113 -7.40 11.03 7.13
CA GLY A 113 -8.16 10.06 7.92
C GLY A 113 -8.06 8.64 7.36
N VAL A 114 -6.94 8.34 6.72
CA VAL A 114 -6.58 6.99 6.25
C VAL A 114 -6.03 6.19 7.42
N ASP A 115 -6.49 4.96 7.56
CA ASP A 115 -6.11 4.10 8.68
C ASP A 115 -5.07 3.04 8.26
N VAL A 116 -5.07 2.65 6.98
CA VAL A 116 -4.14 1.66 6.41
C VAL A 116 -3.68 2.10 5.02
N ILE A 117 -2.38 1.98 4.75
CA ILE A 117 -1.84 2.13 3.40
C ILE A 117 -1.50 0.75 2.85
N TYR A 118 -2.12 0.39 1.73
CA TYR A 118 -1.88 -0.84 0.99
C TYR A 118 -1.08 -0.59 -0.28
N GLY A 119 0.25 -0.67 -0.20
CA GLY A 119 1.15 -0.53 -1.34
C GLY A 119 1.34 -1.83 -2.11
N HIS A 120 1.25 -1.76 -3.43
CA HIS A 120 1.46 -2.88 -4.36
C HIS A 120 2.21 -2.44 -5.63
N SER A 121 2.41 -3.36 -6.59
CA SER A 121 3.25 -3.25 -7.81
C SER A 121 4.70 -3.70 -7.67
N SER A 122 5.23 -3.89 -6.47
CA SER A 122 6.65 -4.26 -6.31
C SER A 122 6.98 -5.65 -6.85
N HIS A 123 6.00 -6.58 -6.83
CA HIS A 123 6.15 -8.01 -7.12
C HIS A 123 7.12 -8.76 -6.20
N HIS A 124 7.51 -8.11 -5.10
CA HIS A 124 8.28 -8.69 -4.00
C HIS A 124 7.89 -7.96 -2.72
N VAL A 125 8.13 -8.60 -1.59
CA VAL A 125 7.86 -8.03 -0.26
C VAL A 125 8.72 -6.79 -0.02
N LYS A 126 8.16 -5.78 0.64
CA LYS A 126 8.86 -4.57 1.10
C LYS A 126 8.67 -4.39 2.59
N GLY A 127 9.51 -3.53 3.16
CA GLY A 127 9.40 -3.14 4.57
C GLY A 127 8.01 -2.60 4.90
N ILE A 128 7.62 -2.82 6.15
CA ILE A 128 6.38 -2.35 6.75
C ILE A 128 6.74 -1.30 7.79
N GLU A 129 5.89 -0.30 7.92
CA GLU A 129 6.01 0.76 8.90
C GLU A 129 4.73 0.82 9.75
N VAL A 130 4.88 1.07 11.05
CA VAL A 130 3.78 1.45 11.94
C VAL A 130 3.96 2.92 12.27
N TYR A 131 3.11 3.76 11.73
CA TYR A 131 3.18 5.21 11.89
C TYR A 131 1.96 5.72 12.66
N HIS A 132 2.18 6.36 13.81
CA HIS A 132 1.09 6.77 14.73
C HIS A 132 0.09 5.65 15.08
N GLY A 133 0.57 4.40 15.10
CA GLY A 133 -0.26 3.21 15.33
C GLY A 133 -0.95 2.67 14.08
N ASN A 134 -0.91 3.36 12.94
CA ASN A 134 -1.50 2.95 11.67
C ASN A 134 -0.51 2.14 10.82
N LEU A 135 -1.03 1.18 10.04
CA LEU A 135 -0.23 0.26 9.23
C LEU A 135 0.08 0.87 7.86
N ILE A 136 1.37 0.94 7.50
CA ILE A 136 1.82 1.30 6.16
C ILE A 136 2.56 0.13 5.54
N THR A 137 2.06 -0.35 4.40
CA THR A 137 2.71 -1.37 3.59
C THR A 137 3.16 -0.76 2.27
N TYR A 138 4.44 -0.94 1.91
CA TYR A 138 5.00 -0.34 0.69
C TYR A 138 5.02 -1.29 -0.51
N GLY A 139 4.78 -2.58 -0.28
CA GLY A 139 4.78 -3.63 -1.30
C GLY A 139 4.58 -4.99 -0.64
N LEU A 140 3.44 -5.63 -0.87
CA LEU A 140 3.12 -6.93 -0.24
C LEU A 140 3.57 -8.16 -1.06
N GLY A 141 4.26 -7.96 -2.19
CA GLY A 141 4.57 -9.06 -3.10
C GLY A 141 3.32 -9.59 -3.81
N ASP A 142 3.44 -10.82 -4.32
CA ASP A 142 2.40 -11.46 -5.12
C ASP A 142 1.87 -12.70 -4.40
N LEU A 143 0.58 -12.73 -4.07
CA LEU A 143 -0.03 -13.98 -3.58
C LEU A 143 -0.21 -14.98 -4.73
N ILE A 144 -0.59 -14.48 -5.91
CA ILE A 144 -0.74 -15.25 -7.15
C ILE A 144 -0.15 -14.39 -8.27
N ASN A 145 0.62 -14.98 -9.17
CA ASN A 145 1.11 -14.32 -10.37
C ASN A 145 1.25 -15.30 -11.56
N ASP A 146 1.45 -14.74 -12.75
CA ASP A 146 1.69 -15.45 -14.01
C ASP A 146 3.17 -15.43 -14.43
N PHE A 147 4.08 -15.18 -13.48
CA PHE A 147 5.52 -15.08 -13.76
C PHE A 147 6.20 -16.44 -13.95
N GLU A 148 5.56 -17.52 -13.52
CA GLU A 148 6.08 -18.87 -13.71
C GLU A 148 6.23 -19.17 -15.21
N GLY A 149 7.49 -19.27 -15.65
CA GLY A 149 7.86 -19.54 -17.05
C GLY A 149 8.14 -18.32 -17.93
N SER A 150 7.58 -17.14 -17.63
CA SER A 150 7.76 -15.92 -18.44
C SER A 150 8.99 -15.09 -18.02
N ILE A 151 9.33 -15.09 -16.73
CA ILE A 151 10.30 -14.15 -16.17
C ILE A 151 11.70 -14.73 -15.93
N ASN A 152 11.85 -16.04 -16.17
CA ASN A 152 13.03 -16.81 -15.79
C ASN A 152 14.35 -16.28 -16.39
N ARG A 153 14.34 -15.57 -17.53
CA ARG A 153 15.57 -14.98 -18.11
C ARG A 153 15.97 -13.61 -17.55
N TYR A 154 15.01 -12.81 -17.10
CA TYR A 154 15.30 -11.48 -16.51
C TYR A 154 15.63 -11.61 -15.03
N LEU A 155 14.90 -12.46 -14.30
CA LEU A 155 15.14 -12.69 -12.88
C LEU A 155 16.24 -13.71 -12.58
N ALA A 156 16.61 -14.63 -13.48
CA ALA A 156 17.82 -15.48 -13.25
C ALA A 156 19.12 -14.66 -13.11
N ARG A 157 19.13 -13.38 -13.49
CA ARG A 157 20.23 -12.45 -13.24
C ARG A 157 20.11 -11.69 -11.91
N LEU A 158 18.93 -11.75 -11.28
CA LEU A 158 18.57 -11.07 -10.04
C LEU A 158 18.25 -12.07 -8.90
N SER A 159 18.19 -13.38 -9.19
CA SER A 159 17.59 -14.42 -8.34
C SER A 159 18.34 -14.68 -7.05
N GLU A 160 19.64 -14.35 -6.98
CA GLU A 160 20.37 -14.38 -5.70
C GLU A 160 19.88 -13.31 -4.71
N THR A 161 19.18 -12.29 -5.21
CA THR A 161 18.67 -11.17 -4.41
C THR A 161 17.16 -11.08 -4.37
N TYR A 162 16.44 -11.57 -5.37
CA TYR A 162 14.98 -11.51 -5.46
C TYR A 162 14.39 -12.89 -5.74
N HIS A 163 13.42 -13.31 -4.91
CA HIS A 163 12.62 -14.52 -5.09
C HIS A 163 11.20 -14.11 -5.45
N TYR A 164 10.75 -14.43 -6.66
CA TYR A 164 9.40 -14.10 -7.13
C TYR A 164 8.37 -15.10 -6.64
N GLU A 165 8.84 -16.30 -6.38
CA GLU A 165 8.09 -17.45 -5.91
C GLU A 165 7.81 -17.34 -4.41
N TRP A 166 8.71 -16.74 -3.63
CA TRP A 166 8.57 -16.60 -2.17
C TRP A 166 7.85 -15.30 -1.79
N ASN A 167 6.68 -15.46 -1.20
CA ASN A 167 5.76 -14.38 -0.86
C ASN A 167 5.18 -14.58 0.54
N LEU A 168 4.29 -13.69 0.95
CA LEU A 168 3.61 -13.74 2.24
C LEU A 168 2.10 -13.60 2.07
N MET A 169 1.34 -14.33 2.87
CA MET A 169 -0.05 -14.00 3.17
C MET A 169 -0.11 -13.14 4.43
N TYR A 170 -0.95 -12.11 4.44
CA TYR A 170 -1.02 -11.12 5.52
C TYR A 170 -2.37 -11.19 6.23
N PHE A 171 -2.34 -11.26 7.56
CA PHE A 171 -3.52 -11.26 8.42
C PHE A 171 -3.35 -10.16 9.47
N ALA A 172 -4.15 -9.10 9.36
CA ALA A 172 -4.06 -7.92 10.20
C ALA A 172 -5.34 -7.72 11.01
N ASP A 173 -5.18 -7.43 12.30
CA ASP A 173 -6.27 -7.04 13.19
C ASP A 173 -6.15 -5.55 13.52
N PHE A 174 -7.28 -4.85 13.55
CA PHE A 174 -7.32 -3.40 13.78
C PHE A 174 -8.27 -3.06 14.92
N ASN A 175 -7.92 -2.02 15.67
CA ASN A 175 -8.84 -1.37 16.58
C ASN A 175 -9.87 -0.56 15.77
N GLN A 176 -11.15 -0.87 15.93
CA GLN A 176 -12.23 -0.25 15.16
C GLN A 176 -12.49 1.22 15.51
N GLU A 177 -12.07 1.69 16.69
CA GLU A 177 -12.31 3.06 17.12
C GLU A 177 -11.30 4.04 16.54
N ASN A 178 -10.04 3.62 16.41
CA ASN A 178 -8.93 4.49 16.01
C ASN A 178 -8.12 4.00 14.82
N GLY A 179 -8.47 2.85 14.23
CA GLY A 179 -7.80 2.28 13.06
C GLY A 179 -6.39 1.76 13.30
N ASN A 180 -5.93 1.73 14.56
CA ASN A 180 -4.58 1.27 14.89
C ASN A 180 -4.44 -0.24 14.65
N VAL A 181 -3.29 -0.65 14.14
CA VAL A 181 -2.98 -2.08 13.99
C VAL A 181 -2.71 -2.68 15.36
N LEU A 182 -3.42 -3.77 15.68
CA LEU A 182 -3.27 -4.53 16.92
C LEU A 182 -2.34 -5.73 16.71
N ASN A 183 -2.41 -6.31 15.52
CA ASN A 183 -1.68 -7.52 15.15
C ASN A 183 -1.42 -7.52 13.65
N LEU A 184 -0.23 -7.97 13.24
CA LEU A 184 0.04 -8.32 11.85
C LEU A 184 0.85 -9.61 11.80
N LYS A 185 0.17 -10.65 11.37
CA LYS A 185 0.71 -11.98 11.15
C LYS A 185 0.95 -12.21 9.67
N MET A 186 2.10 -12.76 9.34
CA MET A 186 2.51 -13.02 7.97
C MET A 186 2.85 -14.51 7.82
N VAL A 187 2.29 -15.14 6.80
CA VAL A 187 2.44 -16.56 6.52
C VAL A 187 3.32 -16.71 5.29
N PRO A 188 4.56 -17.25 5.42
CA PRO A 188 5.40 -17.63 4.30
C PRO A 188 4.70 -18.56 3.30
N THR A 189 4.73 -18.17 2.03
CA THR A 189 4.18 -18.95 0.92
C THR A 189 5.13 -19.03 -0.27
N SER A 190 5.09 -20.13 -1.02
CA SER A 190 5.71 -20.26 -2.33
C SER A 190 4.64 -20.36 -3.44
N ILE A 191 4.96 -19.87 -4.63
CA ILE A 191 4.18 -20.15 -5.85
C ILE A 191 4.93 -21.21 -6.66
N GLU A 192 4.31 -22.37 -6.83
CA GLU A 192 4.84 -23.47 -7.63
C GLU A 192 3.72 -24.12 -8.44
N LYS A 193 3.92 -24.28 -9.75
CA LYS A 193 2.92 -24.83 -10.68
C LYS A 193 1.60 -24.06 -10.61
N PHE A 194 1.69 -22.73 -10.52
CA PHE A 194 0.59 -21.78 -10.37
C PHE A 194 -0.28 -22.05 -9.14
N GLN A 195 0.31 -22.62 -8.08
CA GLN A 195 -0.37 -22.90 -6.82
C GLN A 195 0.37 -22.26 -5.66
N VAL A 196 -0.39 -21.64 -4.76
CA VAL A 196 0.11 -21.14 -3.48
C VAL A 196 0.32 -22.32 -2.55
N ARG A 197 1.54 -22.44 -2.03
CA ARG A 197 1.97 -23.48 -1.09
C ARG A 197 2.60 -22.82 0.13
N ARG A 198 2.73 -23.58 1.22
CA ARG A 198 3.62 -23.19 2.31
C ARG A 198 5.07 -23.35 1.83
N THR A 199 5.93 -22.42 2.24
CA THR A 199 7.37 -22.55 1.99
C THR A 199 7.96 -23.72 2.79
N ASP A 200 9.13 -24.18 2.36
CA ASP A 200 10.02 -24.92 3.23
C ASP A 200 10.66 -24.00 4.29
N GLU A 201 11.49 -24.61 5.14
CA GLU A 201 12.15 -23.93 6.26
C GLU A 201 13.14 -22.87 5.78
N ASP A 202 13.93 -23.16 4.74
CA ASP A 202 14.96 -22.24 4.23
C ASP A 202 14.34 -20.97 3.64
N ALA A 203 13.26 -21.12 2.87
CA ALA A 203 12.52 -19.99 2.31
C ALA A 203 11.78 -19.19 3.39
N ALA A 204 11.21 -19.85 4.42
CA ALA A 204 10.61 -19.16 5.56
C ALA A 204 11.66 -18.33 6.33
N ASP A 205 12.84 -18.91 6.55
CA ASP A 205 13.97 -18.24 7.21
C ASP A 205 14.49 -17.05 6.40
N TRP A 206 14.55 -17.19 5.08
CA TRP A 206 14.95 -16.11 4.19
C TRP A 206 13.94 -14.97 4.24
N LEU A 207 12.64 -15.27 4.13
CA LEU A 207 11.56 -14.27 4.20
C LEU A 207 11.57 -13.55 5.54
N HIS A 208 11.79 -14.27 6.66
CA HIS A 208 11.96 -13.66 7.97
C HIS A 208 13.10 -12.65 7.99
N LYS A 209 14.31 -13.09 7.62
CA LYS A 209 15.52 -12.26 7.64
C LYS A 209 15.38 -11.03 6.74
N GLN A 210 14.75 -11.18 5.58
CA GLN A 210 14.50 -10.03 4.69
C GLN A 210 13.47 -9.07 5.27
N MET A 211 12.33 -9.58 5.75
CA MET A 211 11.28 -8.72 6.31
C MET A 211 11.79 -7.95 7.53
N ASP A 212 12.48 -8.62 8.46
CA ASP A 212 13.04 -7.95 9.64
C ASP A 212 14.05 -6.87 9.23
N LYS A 213 14.95 -7.17 8.27
CA LYS A 213 15.89 -6.19 7.72
C LYS A 213 15.20 -4.99 7.08
N LEU A 214 14.13 -5.21 6.31
CA LEU A 214 13.41 -4.15 5.60
C LEU A 214 12.57 -3.30 6.56
N CYS A 215 11.88 -3.92 7.50
CA CYS A 215 11.10 -3.24 8.54
C CYS A 215 11.97 -2.41 9.49
N LYS A 216 13.17 -2.90 9.85
CA LYS A 216 14.12 -2.16 10.70
C LYS A 216 14.54 -0.81 10.11
N LYS A 217 14.65 -0.73 8.79
CA LYS A 217 14.94 0.55 8.09
C LYS A 217 13.81 1.57 8.24
N LEU A 218 12.62 1.12 8.59
CA LEU A 218 11.41 1.93 8.79
C LEU A 218 11.02 2.05 10.28
N GLY A 219 11.88 1.57 11.20
CA GLY A 219 11.64 1.63 12.64
C GLY A 219 10.73 0.54 13.21
N ALA A 220 10.44 -0.51 12.44
CA ALA A 220 9.68 -1.68 12.89
C ALA A 220 10.58 -2.94 12.98
N GLY A 221 10.10 -4.01 13.60
CA GLY A 221 10.81 -5.30 13.66
C GLY A 221 9.90 -6.46 13.31
N VAL A 222 10.48 -7.58 12.92
CA VAL A 222 9.72 -8.81 12.62
C VAL A 222 10.38 -9.98 13.33
N GLU A 223 9.58 -10.75 14.06
CA GLU A 223 10.01 -12.01 14.68
C GLU A 223 9.40 -13.21 13.97
N ARG A 224 10.00 -14.38 14.18
CA ARG A 224 9.50 -15.66 13.67
C ARG A 224 8.88 -16.44 14.81
N VAL A 225 7.62 -16.86 14.65
CA VAL A 225 6.83 -17.61 15.65
C VAL A 225 6.35 -18.90 14.99
N GLY A 226 7.12 -19.98 15.17
CA GLY A 226 6.92 -21.22 14.42
C GLY A 226 7.06 -20.99 12.92
N ASP A 227 6.03 -21.38 12.16
CA ASP A 227 5.99 -21.26 10.70
C ASP A 227 5.44 -19.91 10.20
N GLU A 228 5.30 -18.93 11.10
CA GLU A 228 4.72 -17.63 10.82
C GLU A 228 5.68 -16.51 11.21
N LEU A 229 5.52 -15.34 10.60
CA LEU A 229 6.23 -14.12 10.97
C LEU A 229 5.25 -13.16 11.66
N GLN A 230 5.74 -12.44 12.65
CA GLN A 230 4.95 -11.52 13.44
C GLN A 230 5.60 -10.13 13.42
N LEU A 231 4.81 -9.11 13.08
CA LEU A 231 5.26 -7.72 13.21
C LEU A 231 5.32 -7.34 14.69
N LEU A 232 6.46 -6.78 15.11
CA LEU A 232 6.63 -6.20 16.43
C LEU A 232 5.97 -4.81 16.46
N ILE A 233 4.79 -4.74 17.07
CA ILE A 233 4.05 -3.49 17.25
C ILE A 233 4.41 -2.94 18.63
N ALA A 234 4.97 -1.73 18.68
CA ALA A 234 5.26 -1.08 19.94
C ALA A 234 3.95 -0.82 20.69
N ASN A 235 3.77 -1.51 21.82
CA ASN A 235 2.58 -1.37 22.62
C ASN A 235 2.54 0.05 23.23
N PRO A 236 1.53 0.90 22.96
CA PRO A 236 1.47 2.24 23.53
C PRO A 236 1.37 2.24 25.07
N LEU A 237 1.09 1.08 25.67
CA LEU A 237 0.77 0.90 27.08
C LEU A 237 1.96 0.55 27.99
N VAL A 238 3.20 0.51 27.49
CA VAL A 238 4.38 0.34 28.35
C VAL A 238 5.32 1.53 28.20
N LYS A 239 4.88 2.69 28.70
CA LYS A 239 5.82 3.67 29.26
C LYS A 239 6.16 3.21 30.68
N GLY A 240 7.05 2.22 30.78
CA GLY A 240 7.70 1.85 32.02
C GLY A 240 8.66 2.96 32.42
N GLU A 241 8.51 3.42 33.66
CA GLU A 241 9.33 4.38 34.36
C GLU A 241 10.83 4.06 34.20
N LEU A 242 11.61 5.07 33.79
CA LEU A 242 13.04 5.17 34.04
C LEU A 242 13.28 6.42 34.89
#